data_AF-A0A928Q7L6-F1
#
_entry.id   AF-A0A928Q7L6-F1
#
_cell.length_a   1.000
_cell.length_b   1.000
_cell.length_c   1.000
_cell.angle_alpha   90.00
_cell.angle_beta   90.00
_cell.angle_gamma   90.00
#
_symmetry.space_group_name_H-M   'P 1'
#
loop_
_entity.id
_entity.type
_entity.pdbx_description
1 polymer ?
#
loop_
_entity_poly.entity_id
_entity_poly.type
_entity_poly.pdbx_seq_one_letter_code
_entity_poly.pdbx_strand_id
1 'polypeptide(L)'
;MKKESYKIRRLCAEDIFSICDIIGKCGVSEFKSCFANIAAEDNPRSTGMAVTFEITGIICRNILFCKKEICSFLADLTGISEAEIYSLELMDFAELIKEIIQKKELRDFFSVVSGFFLSGL
;
A
#
# COMPACT_ATOMS: atom_id res chain seq x y z
N MET A 1 -22.90 9.93 -6.87
CA MET A 1 -22.16 11.22 -6.76
C MET A 1 -20.68 10.86 -6.65
N LYS A 2 -19.80 11.36 -7.52
CA LYS A 2 -18.35 11.25 -7.28
C LYS A 2 -18.01 12.26 -6.20
N LYS A 3 -17.62 11.81 -5.01
CA LYS A 3 -17.02 12.68 -3.99
C LYS A 3 -15.76 13.30 -4.61
N GLU A 4 -15.55 14.61 -4.45
CA GLU A 4 -14.31 15.24 -4.91
C GLU A 4 -13.11 14.45 -4.37
N SER A 5 -12.13 14.15 -5.24
CA SER A 5 -10.94 13.35 -4.91
C SER A 5 -10.36 13.81 -3.58
N TYR A 6 -10.12 12.86 -2.66
CA TYR A 6 -9.62 13.17 -1.34
C TYR A 6 -8.32 13.96 -1.47
N LYS A 7 -8.14 15.00 -0.64
CA LYS A 7 -6.87 15.74 -0.62
C LYS A 7 -5.80 14.92 0.10
N ILE A 8 -5.23 13.95 -0.61
CA ILE A 8 -4.22 13.05 -0.06
C ILE A 8 -2.86 13.76 0.00
N ARG A 9 -2.32 14.00 1.20
CA ARG A 9 -0.99 14.60 1.38
C ARG A 9 0.10 13.75 0.74
N ARG A 10 1.27 14.35 0.56
CA ARG A 10 2.47 13.65 0.08
C ARG A 10 2.94 12.67 1.17
N LEU A 11 3.44 11.50 0.77
CA LEU A 11 4.15 10.63 1.70
C LEU A 11 5.48 11.28 2.11
N CYS A 12 5.86 11.10 3.37
CA CYS A 12 7.10 11.56 3.98
C CYS A 12 7.77 10.42 4.76
N ALA A 13 8.91 10.71 5.39
CA ALA A 13 9.67 9.70 6.13
C ALA A 13 8.89 9.09 7.30
N GLU A 14 7.97 9.82 7.92
CA GLU A 14 7.16 9.33 9.05
C GLU A 14 6.21 8.19 8.63
N ASP A 15 5.76 8.19 7.38
CA ASP A 15 4.86 7.16 6.85
C ASP A 15 5.50 5.76 6.81
N ILE A 16 6.83 5.68 6.86
CA ILE A 16 7.55 4.39 6.87
C ILE A 16 7.14 3.53 8.06
N PHE A 17 6.81 4.13 9.21
CA PHE A 17 6.45 3.40 10.42
C PHE A 17 5.11 2.70 10.25
N SER A 18 4.09 3.42 9.75
CA SER A 18 2.77 2.86 9.45
C SER A 18 2.85 1.80 8.35
N ILE A 19 3.64 2.04 7.30
CA ILE A 19 3.86 1.06 6.22
C ILE A 19 4.51 -0.21 6.78
N CYS A 20 5.56 -0.09 7.60
CA CYS A 20 6.24 -1.23 8.20
C CYS A 20 5.36 -1.99 9.20
N ASP A 21 4.52 -1.31 9.98
CA ASP A 21 3.57 -1.96 10.89
C ASP A 21 2.52 -2.76 10.11
N ILE A 22 1.97 -2.19 9.03
CA ILE A 22 1.06 -2.91 8.12
C ILE A 22 1.75 -4.13 7.52
N ILE A 23 2.98 -4.01 7.02
CA ILE A 23 3.76 -5.13 6.48
C ILE A 23 3.98 -6.21 7.55
N GLY A 24 4.37 -5.81 8.77
CA GLY A 24 4.60 -6.73 9.89
C GLY A 24 3.35 -7.53 10.26
N LYS A 25 2.17 -6.88 10.27
CA LYS A 25 0.89 -7.53 10.57
C LYS A 25 0.35 -8.40 9.44
N CYS A 26 0.62 -8.03 8.18
CA CYS A 26 0.27 -8.83 7.02
C CYS A 26 1.18 -10.06 6.83
N GLY A 27 2.37 -10.04 7.44
CA GLY A 27 3.40 -11.05 7.31
C GLY A 27 4.43 -10.71 6.22
N VAL A 28 5.71 -10.75 6.60
CA VAL A 28 6.84 -10.42 5.69
C VAL A 28 7.02 -11.49 4.61
N SER A 29 6.62 -12.73 4.89
CA SER A 29 6.64 -13.85 3.93
C SER A 29 5.75 -13.59 2.71
N GLU A 30 4.60 -12.97 2.93
CA GLU A 30 3.60 -12.65 1.93
C GLU A 30 4.14 -11.57 0.98
N PHE A 31 4.81 -10.56 1.53
CA PHE A 31 5.52 -9.55 0.76
C PHE A 31 6.72 -10.14 -0.01
N LYS A 32 7.51 -11.02 0.62
CA LYS A 32 8.66 -11.68 -0.02
C LYS A 32 8.24 -12.55 -1.20
N SER A 33 7.16 -13.33 -1.07
CA SER A 33 6.61 -14.12 -2.17
C SER A 33 6.14 -13.24 -3.33
N CYS A 34 5.57 -12.08 -3.03
CA CYS A 34 5.20 -11.11 -4.06
C CYS A 34 6.43 -10.59 -4.82
N PHE A 35 7.45 -10.08 -4.10
CA PHE A 35 8.66 -9.58 -4.76
C PHE A 35 9.38 -10.66 -5.59
N ALA A 36 9.37 -11.92 -5.16
CA ALA A 36 9.96 -13.03 -5.91
C ALA A 36 9.21 -13.34 -7.22
N ASN A 37 7.88 -13.34 -7.21
CA ASN A 37 7.07 -13.55 -8.43
C ASN A 37 7.27 -12.44 -9.45
N ILE A 38 7.40 -11.22 -8.96
CA ILE A 38 7.64 -10.00 -9.75
C ILE A 38 9.03 -10.01 -10.40
N ALA A 39 10.06 -10.47 -9.68
CA ALA A 39 11.43 -10.55 -10.19
C ALA A 39 11.63 -11.65 -11.25
N ALA A 40 10.72 -12.62 -11.32
CA ALA A 40 10.71 -13.64 -12.36
C ALA A 40 10.17 -13.12 -13.71
N GLU A 41 9.54 -11.94 -13.74
CA GLU A 41 9.17 -11.25 -14.98
C GLU A 41 10.32 -10.37 -15.47
N ASP A 42 10.94 -10.74 -16.59
CA ASP A 42 12.15 -10.13 -17.17
C ASP A 42 11.86 -8.80 -17.91
N ASN A 43 11.01 -7.95 -17.34
CA ASN A 43 10.68 -6.64 -17.90
C ASN A 43 10.48 -5.58 -16.79
N PRO A 44 11.39 -4.61 -16.62
CA PRO A 44 11.34 -3.63 -15.53
C PRO A 44 10.07 -2.75 -15.52
N ARG A 45 9.36 -2.61 -16.66
CA ARG A 45 8.05 -1.94 -16.68
C ARG A 45 6.90 -2.84 -16.20
N SER A 46 6.98 -4.16 -16.44
CA SER A 46 6.02 -5.11 -15.86
C SER A 46 6.31 -5.34 -14.38
N THR A 47 7.58 -5.35 -13.97
CA THR A 47 8.03 -5.39 -12.57
C THR A 47 7.36 -4.29 -11.73
N GLY A 48 7.41 -3.02 -12.15
CA GLY A 48 6.79 -1.91 -11.39
C GLY A 48 5.25 -1.95 -11.32
N MET A 49 4.57 -2.40 -12.37
CA MET A 49 3.11 -2.58 -12.38
C MET A 49 2.68 -3.81 -11.55
N ALA A 50 3.42 -4.92 -11.63
CA ALA A 50 3.18 -6.14 -10.86
C ALA A 50 3.36 -5.89 -9.35
N VAL A 51 4.37 -5.11 -8.94
CA VAL A 51 4.51 -4.62 -7.54
C VAL A 51 3.24 -3.91 -7.06
N THR A 52 2.63 -3.07 -7.90
CA THR A 52 1.45 -2.28 -7.50
C THR A 52 0.21 -3.18 -7.33
N PHE A 53 -0.03 -4.12 -8.24
CA PHE A 53 -1.18 -5.05 -8.16
C PHE A 53 -1.02 -6.06 -7.02
N GLU A 54 0.19 -6.54 -6.77
CA GLU A 54 0.42 -7.55 -5.73
C GLU A 54 0.43 -6.97 -4.31
N ILE A 55 0.96 -5.75 -4.12
CA ILE A 55 0.83 -5.04 -2.82
C ILE A 55 -0.66 -4.77 -2.52
N THR A 56 -1.43 -4.36 -3.52
CA THR A 56 -2.89 -4.20 -3.38
C THR A 56 -3.54 -5.53 -3.00
N GLY A 57 -3.11 -6.63 -3.65
CA GLY A 57 -3.58 -7.98 -3.33
C GLY A 57 -3.23 -8.42 -1.91
N ILE A 58 -2.04 -8.11 -1.39
CA ILE A 58 -1.64 -8.41 -0.01
C ILE A 58 -2.48 -7.60 0.98
N ILE A 59 -2.61 -6.28 0.76
CA ILE A 59 -3.43 -5.40 1.59
C ILE A 59 -4.87 -5.91 1.62
N CYS A 60 -5.44 -6.28 0.47
CA CYS A 60 -6.81 -6.81 0.40
C CYS A 60 -6.97 -8.19 1.05
N ARG A 61 -5.99 -9.10 0.93
CA ARG A 61 -6.04 -10.44 1.55
C ARG A 61 -5.91 -10.38 3.08
N ASN A 62 -5.14 -9.41 3.58
CA ASN A 62 -4.87 -9.25 5.01
C ASN A 62 -5.65 -8.10 5.65
N ILE A 63 -6.61 -7.51 4.92
CA ILE A 63 -7.31 -6.29 5.35
C ILE A 63 -8.00 -6.41 6.70
N LEU A 64 -8.39 -7.62 7.10
CA LEU A 64 -9.02 -7.90 8.40
C LEU A 64 -8.00 -7.85 9.56
N PHE A 65 -6.74 -8.20 9.32
CA PHE A 65 -5.68 -8.25 10.32
C PHE A 65 -5.00 -6.90 10.56
N CYS A 66 -5.00 -6.03 9.55
CA CYS A 66 -4.43 -4.69 9.62
C CYS A 66 -5.48 -3.59 9.43
N LYS A 67 -6.76 -3.90 9.67
CA LYS A 67 -7.90 -2.97 9.49
C LYS A 67 -7.67 -1.64 10.21
N LYS A 68 -7.17 -1.67 11.44
CA LYS A 68 -6.96 -0.45 12.25
C LYS A 68 -5.83 0.38 11.65
N GLU A 69 -4.73 -0.25 11.32
CA GLU A 69 -3.51 0.37 10.81
C GLU A 69 -3.74 0.98 9.43
N ILE A 70 -4.46 0.27 8.56
CA ILE A 70 -4.90 0.81 7.27
C ILE A 70 -5.76 2.05 7.49
N CYS A 71 -6.82 1.97 8.31
CA CYS A 71 -7.72 3.10 8.49
C CYS A 71 -7.03 4.32 9.13
N SER A 72 -6.13 4.09 10.07
CA SER A 72 -5.30 5.14 10.69
C SER A 72 -4.36 5.78 9.65
N PHE A 73 -3.70 4.96 8.83
CA PHE A 73 -2.85 5.46 7.74
C PHE A 73 -3.64 6.25 6.69
N LEU A 74 -4.85 5.81 6.33
CA LEU A 74 -5.72 6.54 5.42
C LEU A 74 -6.18 7.88 6.03
N ALA A 75 -6.52 7.89 7.32
CA ALA A 75 -6.88 9.10 8.05
C ALA A 75 -5.74 10.13 8.06
N ASP A 76 -4.53 9.69 8.40
CA ASP A 76 -3.32 10.53 8.42
C ASP A 76 -2.99 11.13 7.05
N LEU A 77 -3.23 10.37 5.99
CA LEU A 77 -2.94 10.80 4.62
C LEU A 77 -4.01 11.75 4.05
N THR A 78 -5.26 11.62 4.46
CA THR A 78 -6.39 12.40 3.93
C THR A 78 -6.77 13.59 4.82
N GLY A 79 -6.38 13.56 6.09
CA GLY A 79 -6.82 14.53 7.10
C GLY A 79 -8.26 14.33 7.57
N ILE A 80 -8.92 13.22 7.20
CA ILE A 80 -10.26 12.87 7.70
C ILE A 80 -10.14 11.89 8.87
N SER A 81 -11.16 11.81 9.72
CA SER A 81 -11.10 10.97 10.92
C SER A 81 -11.17 9.46 10.60
N GLU A 82 -10.60 8.61 11.47
CA GLU A 82 -10.74 7.15 11.34
C GLU A 82 -12.21 6.70 11.31
N ALA A 83 -13.08 7.36 12.10
CA ALA A 83 -14.51 7.08 12.10
C ALA A 83 -15.16 7.36 10.74
N GLU A 84 -14.77 8.44 10.07
CA GLU A 84 -15.23 8.74 8.71
C GLU A 84 -14.70 7.73 7.71
N ILE A 85 -13.44 7.31 7.82
CA ILE A 85 -12.86 6.23 7.00
C ILE A 85 -13.68 4.93 7.13
N TYR A 86 -14.06 4.55 8.35
CA TYR A 86 -14.88 3.36 8.59
C TYR A 86 -16.29 3.44 8.03
N SER A 87 -16.81 4.66 7.85
CA SER A 87 -18.14 4.90 7.31
C SER A 87 -18.18 5.03 5.78
N LEU A 88 -17.03 4.95 5.10
CA LEU A 88 -16.96 5.05 3.65
C LEU A 88 -17.70 3.91 2.96
N GLU A 89 -18.35 4.23 1.85
CA GLU A 89 -18.87 3.22 0.94
C GLU A 89 -17.72 2.40 0.33
N LEU A 90 -17.97 1.13 0.01
CA LEU A 90 -16.94 0.21 -0.49
C LEU A 90 -16.20 0.77 -1.72
N MET A 91 -16.91 1.44 -2.62
CA MET A 91 -16.32 2.05 -3.81
C MET A 91 -15.38 3.20 -3.46
N ASP A 92 -15.78 4.08 -2.53
CA ASP A 92 -14.98 5.22 -2.09
C ASP A 92 -13.72 4.76 -1.35
N PHE A 93 -13.86 3.72 -0.52
CA PHE A 93 -12.75 3.12 0.20
C PHE A 93 -11.75 2.46 -0.76
N ALA A 94 -12.23 1.72 -1.76
CA ALA A 94 -11.39 1.09 -2.77
C ALA A 94 -10.66 2.13 -3.64
N GLU A 95 -11.35 3.20 -4.05
CA GLU A 95 -10.72 4.28 -4.83
C GLU A 95 -9.66 5.02 -3.99
N LEU A 96 -9.90 5.24 -2.69
CA LEU A 96 -8.92 5.85 -1.80
C LEU A 96 -7.65 5.00 -1.66
N ILE A 97 -7.79 3.68 -1.47
CA ILE A 97 -6.64 2.75 -1.48
C ILE A 97 -5.91 2.86 -2.81
N LYS A 98 -6.66 2.82 -3.93
CA LYS A 98 -6.11 2.90 -5.28
C LYS A 98 -5.32 4.19 -5.51
N GLU A 99 -5.81 5.33 -5.07
CA GLU A 99 -5.08 6.60 -5.20
C GLU A 99 -3.75 6.57 -4.44
N ILE A 100 -3.72 5.98 -3.24
CA ILE A 100 -2.50 5.89 -2.41
C ILE A 100 -1.46 4.93 -3.00
N ILE A 101 -1.85 3.74 -3.42
CA ILE A 101 -0.94 2.77 -4.05
C ILE A 101 -0.34 3.30 -5.37
N GLN A 102 -1.02 4.25 -6.01
CA GLN A 102 -0.57 4.88 -7.24
C GLN A 102 0.37 6.07 -7.01
N LYS A 103 0.55 6.53 -5.76
CA LYS A 103 1.47 7.63 -5.45
C LYS A 103 2.91 7.26 -5.79
N LYS A 104 3.59 8.18 -6.48
CA LYS A 104 4.97 7.99 -6.96
C LYS A 104 5.92 7.66 -5.81
N GLU A 105 5.78 8.32 -4.66
CA GLU A 105 6.65 8.12 -3.50
C GLU A 105 6.58 6.70 -2.96
N LEU A 106 5.38 6.12 -2.92
CA LEU A 106 5.19 4.75 -2.44
C LEU A 106 5.76 3.73 -3.43
N ARG A 107 5.59 3.98 -4.74
CA ARG A 107 6.20 3.16 -5.80
C ARG A 107 7.72 3.21 -5.76
N ASP A 108 8.29 4.39 -5.63
CA ASP A 108 9.74 4.59 -5.52
C ASP A 108 10.30 3.88 -4.27
N PHE A 109 9.58 3.96 -3.13
CA PHE A 109 9.94 3.26 -1.90
C PHE A 109 9.99 1.74 -2.11
N PHE A 110 8.93 1.13 -2.64
CA PHE A 110 8.92 -0.32 -2.86
C PHE A 110 9.90 -0.78 -3.94
N SER A 111 10.24 0.07 -4.91
CA SER A 111 11.32 -0.19 -5.87
C SER A 111 12.67 -0.37 -5.14
N VAL A 112 13.01 0.51 -4.20
CA VAL A 112 14.22 0.37 -3.39
C VAL A 112 14.14 -0.86 -2.47
N VAL A 113 13.01 -1.01 -1.77
CA VAL A 113 12.83 -2.07 -0.77
C VAL A 113 12.86 -3.48 -1.38
N SER A 114 12.30 -3.65 -2.58
CA SER A 114 12.36 -4.93 -3.29
C SER A 114 13.79 -5.42 -3.53
N GLY A 115 14.76 -4.51 -3.69
CA GLY A 115 16.19 -4.85 -3.79
C GLY A 115 16.73 -5.56 -2.56
N PHE A 116 16.28 -5.21 -1.35
CA PHE A 116 16.69 -5.90 -0.11
C PHE A 116 16.14 -7.33 -0.07
N PHE A 117 14.87 -7.53 -0.45
CA PHE A 117 14.23 -8.84 -0.43
C PHE A 117 14.81 -9.82 -1.47
N LEU A 118 15.25 -9.30 -2.62
CA LEU A 118 15.82 -10.11 -3.72
C LEU A 118 17.31 -10.42 -3.55
N SER A 119 18.07 -9.55 -2.86
CA SER A 119 19.51 -9.74 -2.66
C SER A 119 19.86 -10.66 -1.49
N GLY A 120 18.89 -11.07 -0.67
CA GLY A 120 19.09 -12.03 0.42
C GLY A 120 19.91 -11.50 1.61
N LEU A 121 20.01 -10.17 1.74
CA LEU A 121 20.56 -9.48 2.92
C LEU A 121 19.53 -9.39 4.05
#